data_AF-A0A663NCB8-F1
#
_entry.id   AF-A0A663NCB8-F1
#
_cell.length_a   1.000
_cell.length_b   1.000
_cell.length_c   1.000
_cell.angle_alpha   90.00
_cell.angle_beta   90.00
_cell.angle_gamma   90.00
#
_symmetry.space_group_name_H-M   'P 1'
#
loop_
_entity.id
_entity.type
_entity.pdbx_description
1 polymer ?
#
loop_
_entity_poly.entity_id
_entity_poly.type
_entity_poly.pdbx_seq_one_letter_code
_entity_poly.pdbx_strand_id
1 'polypeptide(L)'
;SRAPPAPLRGPGSLGRSRRQQDENPNLAERYRKHLNKIQAENVPIDIKPVNPPNMFCSEAQEPKQLLWVRARGYIGETDMKLHCCVAAYISDYAFLGTALLPHRHHRVKFMVSLDHSMWFHAPFRADHWMLYECESPWFYGKFLARAPD
;
A
#
# COMPACT_ATOMS: atom_id res chain seq x y z
N SER A 1 -40.84 -41.17 -3.71
CA SER A 1 -39.92 -40.40 -4.57
C SER A 1 -39.02 -39.55 -3.70
N ARG A 2 -37.80 -39.98 -3.41
CA ARG A 2 -36.78 -39.19 -2.70
C ARG A 2 -35.41 -39.66 -3.18
N ALA A 3 -34.68 -38.78 -3.86
CA ALA A 3 -33.32 -39.03 -4.35
C ALA A 3 -32.31 -39.01 -3.18
N PRO A 4 -31.17 -39.72 -3.27
CA PRO A 4 -30.16 -39.72 -2.22
C PRO A 4 -29.33 -38.42 -2.22
N PRO A 5 -28.71 -38.03 -1.08
CA PRO A 5 -27.94 -36.80 -0.97
C PRO A 5 -26.58 -36.91 -1.70
N ALA A 6 -26.17 -35.80 -2.33
CA ALA A 6 -24.88 -35.69 -3.02
C ALA A 6 -23.69 -35.76 -2.04
N PRO A 7 -22.53 -36.34 -2.44
CA PRO A 7 -21.38 -36.46 -1.56
C PRO A 7 -20.65 -35.12 -1.38
N LEU A 8 -20.17 -34.89 -0.15
CA LEU A 8 -19.39 -33.74 0.27
C LEU A 8 -18.09 -33.61 -0.55
N ARG A 9 -17.90 -32.48 -1.24
CA ARG A 9 -16.63 -32.13 -1.89
C ARG A 9 -15.60 -31.75 -0.83
N GLY A 10 -14.50 -32.48 -0.77
CA GLY A 10 -13.31 -32.15 0.03
C GLY A 10 -12.59 -30.87 -0.45
N PRO A 11 -11.66 -30.33 0.36
CA PRO A 11 -11.01 -29.05 0.12
C PRO A 11 -9.94 -29.20 -0.96
N GLY A 12 -10.31 -28.94 -2.22
CA GLY A 12 -9.44 -29.21 -3.37
C GLY A 12 -9.40 -28.14 -4.46
N SER A 13 -9.90 -26.91 -4.23
CA SER A 13 -9.99 -25.90 -5.31
C SER A 13 -9.42 -24.51 -5.01
N LEU A 14 -8.72 -24.31 -3.89
CA LEU A 14 -8.11 -23.00 -3.57
C LEU A 14 -6.79 -22.71 -4.33
N GLY A 15 -6.28 -23.66 -5.12
CA GLY A 15 -4.95 -23.54 -5.74
C GLY A 15 -4.91 -23.00 -7.18
N ARG A 16 -6.04 -22.89 -7.90
CA ARG A 16 -6.01 -22.54 -9.33
C ARG A 16 -6.27 -21.07 -9.66
N SER A 17 -6.98 -20.31 -8.82
CA SER A 17 -7.27 -18.90 -9.13
C SER A 17 -6.12 -17.93 -8.85
N ARG A 18 -5.12 -18.32 -8.04
CA ARG A 18 -4.02 -17.41 -7.66
C ARG A 18 -2.95 -17.26 -8.75
N ARG A 19 -2.83 -18.21 -9.70
CA ARG A 19 -1.80 -18.18 -10.76
C ARG A 19 -2.22 -17.45 -12.03
N GLN A 20 -3.52 -17.23 -12.27
CA GLN A 20 -4.00 -16.64 -13.52
C GLN A 20 -4.09 -15.10 -13.51
N GLN A 21 -4.01 -14.46 -12.34
CA GLN A 21 -4.04 -12.99 -12.26
C GLN A 21 -2.67 -12.33 -12.48
N ASP A 22 -1.58 -13.12 -12.43
CA ASP A 22 -0.20 -12.63 -12.53
C ASP A 22 0.27 -12.34 -13.97
N GLU A 23 -0.47 -12.79 -15.00
CA GLU A 23 -0.05 -12.71 -16.42
C GLU A 23 -0.91 -11.75 -17.26
N ASN A 24 -1.35 -10.62 -16.72
CA ASN A 24 -1.87 -9.53 -17.56
C ASN A 24 -0.73 -8.56 -17.91
N PRO A 25 -0.12 -8.64 -19.11
CA PRO A 25 1.01 -7.78 -19.48
C PRO A 25 0.67 -6.28 -19.42
N ASN A 26 -0.59 -5.93 -19.69
CA ASN A 26 -1.10 -4.55 -19.63
C ASN A 26 -1.16 -4.00 -18.19
N LEU A 27 -1.39 -4.85 -17.18
CA LEU A 27 -1.40 -4.48 -15.76
C LEU A 27 0.01 -4.10 -15.28
N ALA A 28 0.99 -4.96 -15.56
CA ALA A 28 2.38 -4.71 -15.22
C ALA A 28 2.92 -3.46 -15.95
N GLU A 29 2.53 -3.26 -17.22
CA GLU A 29 2.92 -2.09 -18.00
C GLU A 29 2.28 -0.79 -17.49
N ARG A 30 0.98 -0.79 -17.17
CA ARG A 30 0.31 0.37 -16.56
C ARG A 30 0.86 0.70 -15.17
N TYR A 31 1.21 -0.33 -14.39
CA TYR A 31 1.86 -0.18 -13.10
C TYR A 31 3.25 0.45 -13.24
N ARG A 32 4.08 -0.07 -14.15
CA ARG A 32 5.36 0.54 -14.53
C ARG A 32 5.17 1.98 -14.97
N LYS A 33 4.17 2.30 -15.78
CA LYS A 33 3.89 3.66 -16.24
C LYS A 33 3.53 4.60 -15.10
N HIS A 34 2.76 4.14 -14.11
CA HIS A 34 2.43 4.92 -12.92
C HIS A 34 3.64 5.15 -12.01
N LEU A 35 4.43 4.11 -11.74
CA LEU A 35 5.69 4.25 -11.01
C LEU A 35 6.65 5.17 -11.75
N ASN A 36 6.80 5.02 -13.07
CA ASN A 36 7.63 5.90 -13.90
C ASN A 36 7.13 7.34 -13.85
N LYS A 37 5.80 7.57 -13.74
CA LYS A 37 5.23 8.92 -13.58
C LYS A 37 5.62 9.52 -12.22
N ILE A 38 5.45 8.78 -11.13
CA ILE A 38 5.87 9.21 -9.78
C ILE A 38 7.40 9.41 -9.73
N GLN A 39 8.16 8.56 -10.41
CA GLN A 39 9.62 8.66 -10.49
C GLN A 39 10.11 9.83 -11.35
N ALA A 40 9.32 10.23 -12.36
CA ALA A 40 9.58 11.37 -13.24
C ALA A 40 9.21 12.70 -12.58
N GLU A 41 8.31 12.68 -11.60
CA GLU A 41 8.21 13.76 -10.63
C GLU A 41 9.52 13.78 -9.82
N ASN A 42 10.07 14.97 -9.52
CA ASN A 42 11.33 15.14 -8.78
C ASN A 42 11.15 14.77 -7.28
N VAL A 43 10.65 13.57 -7.02
CA VAL A 43 10.47 13.00 -5.70
C VAL A 43 11.84 12.50 -5.23
N PRO A 44 12.37 12.98 -4.10
CA PRO A 44 13.72 12.65 -3.63
C PRO A 44 13.80 11.26 -2.97
N ILE A 45 12.80 10.40 -3.16
CA ILE A 45 12.71 9.07 -2.54
C ILE A 45 12.37 8.00 -3.59
N ASP A 46 13.01 6.84 -3.48
CA ASP A 46 12.66 5.63 -4.22
C ASP A 46 11.70 4.78 -3.41
N ILE A 47 10.64 4.29 -4.04
CA ILE A 47 9.63 3.43 -3.42
C ILE A 47 9.44 2.18 -4.27
N LYS A 48 9.44 1.01 -3.64
CA LYS A 48 9.21 -0.29 -4.28
C LYS A 48 8.26 -1.13 -3.41
N PRO A 49 7.00 -1.31 -3.81
CA PRO A 49 6.07 -2.18 -3.09
C PRO A 49 6.54 -3.63 -3.08
N VAL A 50 6.45 -4.30 -1.92
CA VAL A 50 6.83 -5.72 -1.76
C VAL A 50 5.82 -6.63 -2.46
N ASN A 51 4.54 -6.39 -2.21
CA ASN A 51 3.42 -7.01 -2.91
C ASN A 51 2.68 -5.88 -3.61
N PRO A 52 2.96 -5.59 -4.90
CA PRO A 52 2.28 -4.53 -5.60
C PRO A 52 0.78 -4.84 -5.58
N PRO A 53 -0.06 -4.03 -4.90
CA PRO A 53 -1.49 -4.20 -5.02
C PRO A 53 -1.82 -4.03 -6.50
N ASN A 54 -2.62 -4.94 -7.03
CA ASN A 54 -3.12 -4.79 -8.39
C ASN A 54 -3.94 -3.50 -8.41
N MET A 55 -3.35 -2.41 -8.93
CA MET A 55 -3.94 -1.06 -8.90
C MET A 55 -5.22 -0.97 -9.75
N PHE A 56 -5.53 -2.04 -10.47
CA PHE A 56 -6.71 -2.24 -11.31
C PHE A 56 -7.61 -3.35 -10.76
N CYS A 57 -7.23 -3.99 -9.67
CA CYS A 57 -8.11 -4.84 -8.90
C CYS A 57 -9.02 -3.94 -8.08
N SER A 58 -10.32 -4.09 -8.34
CA SER A 58 -11.33 -3.33 -7.63
C SER A 58 -11.68 -3.94 -6.28
N GLU A 59 -11.08 -5.08 -5.92
CA GLU A 59 -11.38 -5.80 -4.68
C GLU A 59 -10.77 -5.08 -3.46
N ALA A 60 -11.52 -5.12 -2.36
CA ALA A 60 -11.04 -4.64 -1.06
C ALA A 60 -9.82 -5.45 -0.63
N GLN A 61 -8.79 -4.76 -0.13
CA GLN A 61 -7.56 -5.37 0.37
C GLN A 61 -7.42 -5.13 1.87
N GLU A 62 -6.62 -5.96 2.53
CA GLU A 62 -6.25 -5.70 3.92
C GLU A 62 -5.60 -4.31 4.04
N PRO A 63 -5.85 -3.59 5.15
CA PRO A 63 -5.27 -2.29 5.41
C PRO A 63 -3.80 -2.43 5.86
N LYS A 64 -3.00 -3.19 5.09
CA LYS A 64 -1.59 -3.47 5.33
C LYS A 64 -0.81 -3.31 4.05
N GLN A 65 0.32 -2.61 4.11
CA GLN A 65 1.25 -2.52 2.99
C GLN A 65 2.69 -2.59 3.46
N LEU A 66 3.54 -3.16 2.60
CA LEU A 66 4.97 -3.25 2.79
C LEU A 66 5.66 -2.59 1.59
N LEU A 67 6.51 -1.61 1.89
CA LEU A 67 7.21 -0.79 0.91
C LEU A 67 8.71 -0.80 1.23
N TRP A 68 9.53 -1.14 0.25
CA TRP A 68 10.95 -0.79 0.31
C TRP A 68 11.09 0.68 -0.06
N VAL A 69 11.72 1.44 0.84
CA VAL A 69 11.90 2.89 0.70
C VAL A 69 13.34 3.29 0.93
N ARG A 70 13.78 4.35 0.25
CA ARG A 70 15.13 4.90 0.36
C ARG A 70 15.18 6.32 -0.18
N ALA A 71 15.99 7.19 0.40
CA ALA A 71 16.30 8.49 -0.19
C ALA A 71 17.20 8.38 -1.43
N ARG A 72 16.97 9.24 -2.41
CA ARG A 72 17.83 9.38 -3.59
C ARG A 72 19.04 10.23 -3.22
N GLY A 73 20.23 9.73 -3.55
CA GLY A 73 21.49 10.41 -3.27
C GLY A 73 22.11 10.00 -1.93
N TYR A 74 23.28 10.56 -1.65
CA TYR A 74 24.05 10.29 -0.45
C TYR A 74 23.79 11.37 0.60
N ILE A 75 23.42 10.97 1.81
CA ILE A 75 23.12 11.89 2.92
C ILE A 75 24.36 12.13 3.80
N GLY A 76 25.23 11.14 3.94
CA GLY A 76 26.36 11.19 4.88
C GLY A 76 26.15 10.29 6.08
N GLU A 77 27.20 9.59 6.53
CA GLU A 77 27.08 8.57 7.59
C GLU A 77 26.88 9.14 9.00
N THR A 78 27.29 10.38 9.23
CA THR A 78 27.31 11.00 10.58
C THR A 78 26.14 11.93 10.84
N ASP A 79 25.39 12.33 9.81
CA ASP A 79 24.26 13.26 9.97
C ASP A 79 22.95 12.53 10.28
N MET A 80 22.86 12.02 11.52
CA MET A 80 21.67 11.33 11.99
C MET A 80 20.44 12.26 12.02
N LYS A 81 20.61 13.57 12.18
CA LYS A 81 19.49 14.52 12.20
C LYS A 81 18.83 14.57 10.82
N LEU A 82 19.65 14.64 9.76
CA LEU A 82 19.15 14.63 8.40
C LEU A 82 18.51 13.29 8.05
N HIS A 83 19.09 12.16 8.47
CA HIS A 83 18.45 10.84 8.32
C HIS A 83 17.08 10.76 9.02
N CYS A 84 16.95 11.29 10.23
CA CYS A 84 15.67 11.39 10.95
C CYS A 84 14.65 12.28 10.21
N CYS A 85 15.06 13.43 9.69
CA CYS A 85 14.20 14.30 8.90
C CYS A 85 13.68 13.60 7.63
N VAL A 86 14.55 12.88 6.94
CA VAL A 86 14.18 12.13 5.74
C VAL A 86 13.27 10.95 6.08
N ALA A 87 13.50 10.22 7.16
CA ALA A 87 12.58 9.18 7.62
C ALA A 87 11.21 9.75 7.98
N ALA A 88 11.16 10.94 8.61
CA ALA A 88 9.91 11.61 8.90
C ALA A 88 9.15 11.96 7.62
N TYR A 89 9.83 12.52 6.63
CA TYR A 89 9.25 12.77 5.31
C TYR A 89 8.71 11.49 4.64
N ILE A 90 9.48 10.40 4.65
CA ILE A 90 9.07 9.12 4.06
C ILE A 90 7.84 8.54 4.77
N SER A 91 7.80 8.62 6.10
CA SER A 91 6.72 8.02 6.88
C SER A 91 5.35 8.64 6.64
N ASP A 92 5.28 9.93 6.31
CA ASP A 92 3.99 10.58 5.99
C ASP A 92 3.53 10.31 4.55
N TYR A 93 4.38 9.71 3.71
CA TYR A 93 4.12 9.56 2.27
C TYR A 93 3.06 8.49 1.95
N ALA A 94 3.14 7.32 2.58
CA ALA A 94 2.29 6.18 2.22
C ALA A 94 1.18 5.87 3.24
N PHE A 95 1.25 6.46 4.43
CA PHE A 95 0.39 6.12 5.56
C PHE A 95 -1.11 6.20 5.23
N LEU A 96 -1.52 7.34 4.68
CA LEU A 96 -2.88 7.65 4.26
C LEU A 96 -3.43 6.72 3.17
N GLY A 97 -2.56 6.25 2.26
CA GLY A 97 -2.92 5.28 1.23
C GLY A 97 -3.33 3.91 1.81
N THR A 98 -2.70 3.50 2.92
CA THR A 98 -2.99 2.21 3.60
C THR A 98 -4.45 2.13 4.04
N ALA A 99 -4.96 3.21 4.63
CA ALA A 99 -6.30 3.26 5.21
C ALA A 99 -7.41 3.11 4.14
N LEU A 100 -7.10 3.40 2.87
CA LEU A 100 -8.04 3.26 1.76
C LEU A 100 -8.02 1.89 1.09
N LEU A 101 -7.07 1.01 1.44
CA LEU A 101 -6.98 -0.32 0.84
C LEU A 101 -8.28 -1.13 1.00
N PRO A 102 -9.02 -1.08 2.13
CA PRO A 102 -10.31 -1.76 2.26
C PRO A 102 -11.45 -1.03 1.52
N HIS A 103 -11.28 0.25 1.18
CA HIS A 103 -12.33 1.16 0.71
C HIS A 103 -12.12 1.61 -0.75
N ARG A 104 -11.58 0.75 -1.62
CA ARG A 104 -11.23 1.07 -3.03
C ARG A 104 -12.34 1.67 -3.88
N HIS A 105 -13.61 1.38 -3.56
CA HIS A 105 -14.77 1.90 -4.29
C HIS A 105 -15.23 3.30 -3.81
N HIS A 106 -14.72 3.78 -2.68
CA HIS A 106 -15.11 5.07 -2.14
C HIS A 106 -14.28 6.20 -2.76
N ARG A 107 -14.97 7.19 -3.31
CA ARG A 107 -14.33 8.43 -3.78
C ARG A 107 -14.08 9.36 -2.60
N VAL A 108 -12.85 9.43 -2.15
CA VAL A 108 -12.40 10.40 -1.14
C VAL A 108 -12.25 11.77 -1.79
N LYS A 109 -12.97 12.77 -1.28
CA LYS A 109 -12.89 14.17 -1.77
C LYS A 109 -11.66 14.90 -1.24
N PHE A 110 -11.35 14.71 0.04
CA PHE A 110 -10.19 15.27 0.70
C PHE A 110 -9.70 14.29 1.76
N MET A 111 -8.40 14.32 1.99
CA MET A 111 -7.73 13.52 3.00
C MET A 111 -6.66 14.38 3.63
N VAL A 112 -6.57 14.32 4.95
CA VAL A 112 -5.64 15.12 5.73
C VAL A 112 -5.04 14.25 6.82
N SER A 113 -3.73 14.35 7.03
CA SER A 113 -3.11 13.89 8.27
C SER A 113 -3.49 14.86 9.39
N LEU A 114 -3.80 14.33 10.58
CA LEU A 114 -4.18 15.13 11.76
C LEU A 114 -3.02 15.20 12.74
N ASP A 115 -2.51 14.03 13.09
CA ASP A 115 -1.36 13.83 13.94
C ASP A 115 -0.40 12.83 13.29
N HIS A 116 0.89 13.02 13.55
CA HIS A 116 1.95 12.11 13.11
C HIS A 116 3.01 12.04 14.20
N SER A 117 3.29 10.83 14.69
CA SER A 117 4.22 10.60 15.79
C SER A 117 5.20 9.50 15.42
N MET A 118 6.47 9.67 15.81
CA MET A 118 7.54 8.75 15.50
C MET A 118 8.49 8.56 16.67
N TRP A 119 9.03 7.35 16.79
CA TRP A 119 10.06 7.01 17.76
C TRP A 119 11.21 6.32 17.03
N PHE A 120 12.43 6.81 17.26
CA PHE A 120 13.65 6.24 16.69
C PHE A 120 14.33 5.35 17.73
N HIS A 121 14.35 4.05 17.47
CA HIS A 121 14.87 3.06 18.42
C HIS A 121 16.37 2.78 18.25
N ALA A 122 16.93 3.05 17.06
CA ALA A 122 18.33 2.79 16.75
C ALA A 122 18.83 3.76 15.67
N PRO A 123 20.16 3.98 15.56
CA PRO A 123 20.76 4.65 14.42
C PRO A 123 20.42 3.93 13.11
N PHE A 124 20.13 4.68 12.06
CA PHE A 124 19.81 4.11 10.75
C PHE A 124 20.26 5.05 9.63
N ARG A 125 20.26 4.53 8.40
CA ARG A 125 20.61 5.26 7.19
C ARG A 125 19.41 5.36 6.27
N ALA A 126 18.85 6.56 6.13
CA ALA A 126 17.70 6.82 5.27
C ALA A 126 18.01 6.70 3.76
N ASP A 127 19.29 6.75 3.38
CA ASP A 127 19.80 6.53 2.03
C ASP A 127 20.13 5.05 1.74
N HIS A 128 19.85 4.14 2.67
CA HIS A 128 19.82 2.69 2.45
C HIS A 128 18.37 2.19 2.34
N TRP A 129 18.19 1.00 1.75
CA TRP A 129 16.87 0.38 1.68
C TRP A 129 16.36 0.04 3.08
N MET A 130 15.23 0.62 3.43
CA MET A 130 14.49 0.34 4.66
C MET A 130 13.15 -0.27 4.29
N LEU A 131 12.69 -1.22 5.09
CA LEU A 131 11.34 -1.76 4.97
C LEU A 131 10.39 -0.86 5.75
N TYR A 132 9.42 -0.29 5.06
CA TYR A 132 8.32 0.46 5.65
C TYR A 132 7.06 -0.40 5.65
N GLU A 133 6.66 -0.83 6.83
CA GLU A 133 5.42 -1.57 7.07
C GLU A 133 4.37 -0.60 7.61
N CYS A 134 3.21 -0.56 6.96
CA CYS A 134 2.08 0.24 7.41
C CYS A 134 0.88 -0.66 7.65
N GLU A 135 0.18 -0.41 8.75
CA GLU A 135 -1.10 -1.04 9.08
C GLU A 135 -2.08 0.04 9.55
N SER A 136 -3.33 -0.04 9.10
CA SER A 136 -4.43 0.76 9.64
C SER A 136 -5.40 -0.17 10.39
N PRO A 137 -5.43 -0.11 11.74
CA PRO A 137 -6.24 -1.03 12.52
C PRO A 137 -7.73 -0.65 12.49
N TRP A 138 -8.04 0.65 12.31
CA TRP A 138 -9.41 1.17 12.29
C TRP A 138 -9.53 2.35 11.33
N PHE A 139 -10.66 2.43 10.65
CA PHE A 139 -11.09 3.59 9.87
C PHE A 139 -12.41 4.11 10.44
N TYR A 140 -12.46 5.38 10.85
CA TYR A 140 -13.67 6.01 11.36
C TYR A 140 -14.04 7.21 10.50
N GLY A 141 -15.16 7.12 9.80
CA GLY A 141 -15.69 8.21 8.98
C GLY A 141 -17.21 8.19 8.99
N LYS A 142 -17.85 9.28 9.44
CA LYS A 142 -19.30 9.46 9.26
C LYS A 142 -19.57 9.74 7.79
N PHE A 143 -19.99 8.73 7.04
CA PHE A 143 -20.59 8.92 5.72
C PHE A 143 -21.98 9.53 5.89
N LEU A 144 -22.11 10.84 5.73
CA LEU A 144 -23.42 11.47 5.50
C LEU A 144 -23.81 11.23 4.04
N ALA A 145 -24.37 10.05 3.77
CA ALA A 145 -25.09 9.82 2.53
C ALA A 145 -26.47 10.49 2.66
N ARG A 146 -26.64 11.67 2.07
CA ARG A 146 -27.97 12.22 1.81
C ARG A 146 -28.55 11.44 0.63
N ALA A 147 -29.58 10.64 0.88
CA ALA A 147 -30.36 10.02 -0.19
C ALA A 147 -30.98 11.13 -1.07
N PRO A 148 -31.03 10.97 -2.40
CA PRO A 148 -31.87 11.80 -3.23
C PRO A 148 -33.34 11.47 -2.96
N ASP A 149 -34.17 12.51 -2.93
CA ASP A 149 -35.64 12.43 -2.78
C ASP A 149 -36.30 11.74 -3.99
#